data_AF-A0A8J6PXX6-F1
#
_entry.id   AF-A0A8J6PXX6-F1
#
_cell.length_a   1.000
_cell.length_b   1.000
_cell.length_c   1.000
_cell.angle_alpha   90.00
_cell.angle_beta   90.00
_cell.angle_gamma   90.00
#
_symmetry.space_group_name_H-M   'P 1'
#
loop_
_entity.id
_entity.type
_entity.pdbx_description
1 polymer ?
#
loop_
_entity_poly.entity_id
_entity_poly.type
_entity_poly.pdbx_seq_one_letter_code
_entity_poly.pdbx_strand_id
1 'polypeptide(L)' 'LYHVLHGAISPMDGVGPEDIKVAELLKRLTDEGIQEIIMATDPNIEGEATAMYIARLLKPTGIKITRIAHGLPVGGDLE' A
#
# COMPACT_ATOMS: atom_id res chain seq x y z
N LEU A 1 -5.18 -13.58 -2.76
CA LEU A 1 -6.19 -12.63 -2.23
C LEU A 1 -5.75 -11.23 -2.62
N TYR A 2 -6.70 -10.33 -2.88
CA TYR A 2 -6.40 -8.92 -3.20
C TYR A 2 -7.24 -8.00 -2.32
N HIS A 3 -6.72 -6.80 -2.06
CA HIS A 3 -7.46 -5.69 -1.46
C HIS A 3 -7.27 -4.46 -2.34
N VAL A 4 -8.37 -3.82 -2.74
CA VAL A 4 -8.34 -2.67 -3.63
C VAL A 4 -8.68 -1.42 -2.83
N LEU A 5 -7.72 -0.49 -2.75
CA LEU A 5 -7.85 0.75 -1.96
C LEU A 5 -8.80 1.78 -2.57
N HIS A 6 -9.13 1.65 -3.86
CA HIS A 6 -9.96 2.59 -4.63
C HIS A 6 -9.41 4.01 -4.68
N GLY A 7 -8.09 4.16 -4.64
CA GLY A 7 -7.40 5.44 -4.72
C GLY A 7 -6.07 5.40 -3.99
N ALA A 8 -5.46 6.57 -3.88
CA ALA A 8 -4.26 6.83 -3.12
C ALA A 8 -4.45 8.14 -2.33
N ILE A 9 -3.73 8.28 -1.23
CA ILE A 9 -3.68 9.52 -0.45
C ILE A 9 -3.05 10.60 -1.33
N SER A 10 -3.79 11.68 -1.55
CA SER A 10 -3.35 12.84 -2.34
C SER A 10 -3.73 14.12 -1.60
N PRO A 11 -2.79 14.74 -0.85
CA PRO A 11 -3.05 16.02 -0.18
C PRO A 11 -3.41 17.14 -1.16
N MET A 12 -2.89 17.08 -2.39
CA MET A 12 -3.16 18.08 -3.43
C MET A 12 -4.60 18.01 -3.93
N ASP A 13 -5.17 16.80 -4.01
CA ASP A 13 -6.56 16.57 -4.42
C ASP A 13 -7.52 16.53 -3.21
N GLY A 14 -7.02 16.77 -2.00
CA GLY A 14 -7.80 16.69 -0.77
C GLY A 14 -8.27 15.28 -0.40
N VAL A 15 -7.61 14.24 -0.91
CA VAL A 15 -7.94 12.82 -0.64
C VAL A 15 -7.15 12.32 0.57
N GLY A 16 -7.87 12.05 1.65
CA GLY A 16 -7.32 11.53 2.91
C GLY A 16 -7.40 10.01 3.04
N PRO A 17 -6.82 9.44 4.12
CA PRO A 17 -6.94 8.02 4.45
C PRO A 17 -8.38 7.49 4.59
N GLU A 18 -9.30 8.35 5.02
CA GLU A 18 -10.73 8.06 5.19
C GLU A 18 -11.48 7.92 3.86
N ASP A 19 -10.94 8.50 2.78
CA ASP A 19 -11.53 8.48 1.45
C ASP A 19 -11.13 7.21 0.66
N ILE A 20 -10.15 6.47 1.17
CA ILE A 20 -9.70 5.19 0.60
C ILE A 20 -10.07 4.02 1.51
N LYS A 21 -10.07 2.82 0.94
CA LYS A 21 -10.54 1.59 1.61
C LYS A 21 -9.56 1.01 2.64
N VAL A 22 -8.97 1.84 3.50
CA VAL A 22 -8.02 1.40 4.55
C VAL A 22 -8.76 0.79 5.74
N ALA A 23 -9.92 1.31 6.12
CA ALA A 23 -10.69 0.75 7.24
C ALA A 23 -11.12 -0.71 6.97
N GLU A 24 -11.55 -1.01 5.75
CA GLU A 24 -11.90 -2.36 5.33
C GLU A 24 -10.68 -3.28 5.25
N LEU A 25 -9.50 -2.75 4.88
CA LEU A 25 -8.25 -3.51 4.94
C LEU A 25 -7.98 -3.97 6.38
N LEU A 26 -8.05 -3.04 7.35
CA LEU A 26 -7.80 -3.36 8.76
C LEU A 26 -8.74 -4.44 9.30
N LYS A 27 -10.03 -4.37 8.95
CA LYS A 27 -11.01 -5.38 9.33
C LYS A 27 -10.61 -6.77 8.82
N ARG A 28 -10.26 -6.88 7.54
CA ARG A 28 -9.85 -8.14 6.92
C ARG A 28 -8.61 -8.76 7.57
N LEU A 29 -7.66 -7.92 7.97
CA LEU A 29 -6.43 -8.40 8.64
C LEU A 29 -6.70 -9.01 10.01
N THR A 30 -7.79 -8.62 10.67
CA THR A 30 -8.18 -9.17 11.97
C THR A 30 -8.87 -10.53 11.83
N ASP A 31 -9.67 -10.71 10.77
CA ASP A 31 -10.53 -11.89 10.60
C ASP A 31 -9.82 -13.06 9.89
N GLU A 32 -8.86 -12.78 9.00
CA GLU A 32 -8.35 -13.77 8.04
C GLU A 32 -6.99 -14.40 8.44
N GLY A 33 -6.38 -14.01 9.57
CA GLY A 33 -5.10 -14.58 10.03
C GLY A 33 -3.92 -14.31 9.07
N ILE A 34 -3.93 -13.16 8.41
CA ILE A 34 -2.95 -12.78 7.39
C ILE A 34 -1.55 -12.61 8.00
N GLN A 35 -0.55 -13.25 7.38
CA GLN A 35 0.85 -13.21 7.84
C GLN A 35 1.70 -12.20 7.08
N GLU A 36 1.34 -11.89 5.84
CA GLU A 36 2.09 -10.97 4.99
C GLU A 36 1.17 -10.11 4.12
N ILE A 37 1.57 -8.85 3.95
CA ILE A 37 0.94 -7.89 3.05
C ILE A 37 2.00 -7.39 2.08
N ILE A 38 1.68 -7.48 0.78
CA ILE A 38 2.52 -6.98 -0.30
C ILE A 38 1.92 -5.66 -0.78
N MET A 39 2.66 -4.57 -0.59
CA MET A 39 2.32 -3.25 -1.10
C MET A 39 2.62 -3.19 -2.59
N ALA A 40 1.55 -3.03 -3.38
CA ALA A 40 1.60 -2.92 -4.83
C ALA A 40 0.92 -1.63 -5.32
N THR A 41 1.08 -0.54 -4.54
CA THR A 41 0.69 0.80 -4.99
C THR A 41 1.64 1.30 -6.07
N ASP A 42 1.18 2.27 -6.86
CA ASP A 42 1.97 2.86 -7.94
C ASP A 42 3.32 3.40 -7.43
N PRO A 43 4.39 3.33 -8.25
CA PRO A 43 5.71 3.87 -7.91
C PRO A 43 5.78 5.40 -8.14
N ASN A 44 4.77 6.13 -7.68
CA ASN A 44 4.71 7.59 -7.70
C ASN A 44 4.61 8.13 -6.26
N ILE A 45 4.58 9.46 -6.12
CA ILE A 45 4.61 10.13 -4.82
C ILE A 45 3.40 9.72 -3.97
N GLU A 46 2.21 9.71 -4.56
CA GLU A 46 0.94 9.39 -3.90
C GLU A 46 0.89 7.92 -3.47
N GLY A 47 1.30 7.01 -4.36
CA GLY A 47 1.36 5.58 -4.09
C GLY A 47 2.41 5.26 -3.03
N GLU A 48 3.53 5.97 -2.99
CA GLU A 48 4.55 5.84 -1.96
C GLU A 48 4.10 6.39 -0.60
N ALA A 49 3.48 7.57 -0.57
CA ALA A 49 2.89 8.14 0.63
C ALA A 49 1.82 7.20 1.21
N THR A 50 0.94 6.66 0.36
CA THR A 50 -0.09 5.70 0.74
C THR A 50 0.50 4.43 1.32
N ALA A 51 1.53 3.88 0.68
CA ALA A 51 2.16 2.66 1.17
C ALA A 51 2.90 2.86 2.50
N MET A 52 3.61 3.98 2.66
CA MET A 52 4.23 4.32 3.94
C MET A 52 3.22 4.52 5.05
N TYR A 53 2.09 5.17 4.75
CA TYR A 53 1.01 5.38 5.71
C TYR A 53 0.46 4.04 6.22
N ILE A 54 0.09 3.14 5.31
CA ILE A 54 -0.42 1.80 5.66
C ILE A 54 0.64 1.01 6.42
N ALA A 55 1.92 1.05 6.00
CA ALA A 55 2.99 0.34 6.69
C ALA A 55 3.17 0.80 8.14
N ARG A 56 3.08 2.12 8.40
CA ARG A 56 3.14 2.67 9.76
C ARG A 56 1.93 2.27 10.60
N LEU A 57 0.74 2.32 10.01
CA LEU A 57 -0.52 1.94 10.66
C LEU A 57 -0.51 0.46 11.09
N LEU A 58 0.07 -0.41 10.26
CA LEU A 58 0.09 -1.85 10.49
C LEU A 58 1.30 -2.33 11.31
N LYS A 59 2.30 -1.49 11.54
CA LYS A 59 3.49 -1.84 12.33
C LYS A 59 3.17 -2.50 13.70
N PRO A 60 2.16 -2.07 14.47
CA PRO A 60 1.83 -2.71 15.76
C PRO A 60 1.25 -4.12 15.64
N THR A 61 0.73 -4.50 14.47
CA THR A 61 0.09 -5.81 14.26
C THR A 61 1.09 -6.97 14.15
N GLY A 62 2.37 -6.67 13.91
CA GLY A 62 3.41 -7.68 13.70
C GLY A 62 3.33 -8.42 12.36
N ILE A 63 2.35 -8.09 11.51
CA ILE A 63 2.21 -8.64 10.15
C ILE A 63 3.42 -8.23 9.31
N LYS A 64 3.98 -9.16 8.54
CA LYS A 64 5.09 -8.87 7.64
C LYS A 64 4.61 -7.96 6.51
N ILE A 65 5.31 -6.84 6.30
CA ILE A 65 4.98 -5.90 5.23
C ILE A 65 6.12 -5.91 4.23
N THR A 66 5.82 -6.21 2.98
CA THR A 66 6.77 -6.17 1.86
C THR A 66 6.27 -5.23 0.79
N ARG A 67 7.18 -4.77 -0.05
CA ARG A 67 6.85 -3.92 -1.19
C ARG A 67 7.45 -4.51 -2.45
N ILE A 68 6.69 -4.44 -3.55
CA ILE A 68 7.21 -4.83 -4.85
C ILE A 68 8.45 -4.00 -5.18
N ALA A 69 9.48 -4.67 -5.72
CA ALA A 69 10.68 -3.97 -6.13
C ALA A 69 10.34 -3.00 -7.26
N HIS A 70 10.91 -1.81 -7.20
CA HIS A 70 10.87 -0.83 -8.26
C HIS A 70 12.30 -0.63 -8.77
N GLY A 71 12.45 -0.54 -10.09
CA GLY A 71 13.75 -0.47 -10.73
C GLY A 71 13.63 -0.48 -12.24
N LEU A 72 14.73 -0.80 -12.91
CA LEU A 72 14.75 -0.89 -14.36
C LEU A 72 13.78 -1.98 -14.84
N PRO A 73 12.94 -1.68 -15.84
CA PRO A 73 12.09 -2.70 -16.44
C PRO A 73 12.95 -3.74 -17.14
N VAL A 74 12.44 -4.97 -17.21
CA VAL A 74 13.09 -6.03 -17.98
C VAL A 74 13.17 -5.60 -19.44
N GLY A 75 14.38 -5.60 -19.99
CA GLY A 75 14.65 -5.17 -21.36
C GLY A 75 14.84 -3.65 -21.54
N GLY A 76 14.89 -2.87 -20.46
CA GLY A 76 15.33 -1.48 -20.51
C GLY A 76 16.85 -1.39 -20.69
N ASP A 77 17.30 -0.52 -21.59
CA ASP A 77 18.71 -0.18 -21.75
C ASP A 77 19.10 0.95 -20.77
N LEU A 78 20.38 1.01 -20.42
CA LEU A 78 20.97 1.99 -19.50
C LEU A 78 21.68 3.14 -20.25
N GLU A 79 21.52 3.20 -21.57
CA GLU A 79 22.05 4.27 -22.44
C GLU A 79 21.27 5.59 -22.34
#